data_AF-A0A932EL61-F1
#
_entry.id   AF-A0A932EL61-F1
#
_cell.length_a   1.000
_cell.length_b   1.000
_cell.length_c   1.000
_cell.angle_alpha   90.00
_cell.angle_beta   90.00
_cell.angle_gamma   90.00
#
_symmetry.space_group_name_H-M   'P 1'
#
loop_
_entity.id
_entity.type
_entity.pdbx_description
1 polymer ?
#
loop_
_entity_poly.entity_id
_entity_poly.type
_entity_poly.pdbx_seq_one_letter_code
_entity_poly.pdbx_strand_id
1 'polypeptide(L)'
;MHNIQKLSAYIFTILTLASCSQNSQTQPPQQTYGAIIPHHLLVEKHIDQFYSEISDPKIEKIILLSPNHFGLGFSYIQSTDKTYEKNDINLDLEKIFALSKTNFLAIESADFDKEHGIYTHAPFIKKYFPNAKITPIIIKSGAPQKILDTLIAAISQNFEKNQTMIIASVDFTHYTAENFASKNDKNTIAFLQNPQPLTLETINNLAVPLAKTNPDATAIDSPESIYVLLKLMAKQNTRFTLWKRTSTATVTSIQDPDLNTSHIFGRFKKP
;
A
#
# COMPACT_ATOMS: atom_id res chain seq x y z
N MET A 1 -15.45 -80.29 46.96
CA MET A 1 -14.63 -80.56 45.75
C MET A 1 -15.50 -80.30 44.54
N HIS A 2 -14.98 -79.72 43.45
CA HIS A 2 -15.73 -79.28 42.25
C HIS A 2 -16.80 -78.18 42.51
N ASN A 3 -17.14 -77.26 41.58
CA ASN A 3 -16.42 -76.67 40.45
C ASN A 3 -17.15 -75.35 40.04
N ILE A 4 -16.43 -74.36 39.46
CA ILE A 4 -16.80 -73.55 38.26
C ILE A 4 -18.30 -73.12 38.10
N GLN A 5 -18.70 -71.84 37.95
CA GLN A 5 -18.30 -70.88 36.89
C GLN A 5 -18.78 -69.43 37.14
N LYS A 6 -18.07 -68.48 36.48
CA LYS A 6 -18.39 -67.11 36.00
C LYS A 6 -19.90 -66.72 35.93
N LEU A 7 -20.32 -65.46 36.05
CA LEU A 7 -19.87 -64.18 35.43
C LEU A 7 -20.39 -63.02 36.35
N SER A 8 -20.07 -61.73 36.28
CA SER A 8 -19.31 -60.87 35.34
C SER A 8 -18.71 -59.66 36.09
N ALA A 9 -17.97 -58.78 35.41
CA ALA A 9 -17.58 -57.46 35.93
C ALA A 9 -17.51 -56.41 34.80
N TYR A 10 -18.26 -55.31 34.93
CA TYR A 10 -18.11 -54.12 34.08
C TYR A 10 -17.14 -53.13 34.74
N ILE A 11 -15.99 -52.89 34.09
CA ILE A 11 -15.07 -51.82 34.47
C ILE A 11 -15.23 -50.67 33.48
N PHE A 12 -15.67 -49.51 33.97
CA PHE A 12 -15.67 -48.27 33.20
C PHE A 12 -14.27 -47.65 33.22
N THR A 13 -13.55 -47.74 32.10
CA THR A 13 -12.28 -47.02 31.92
C THR A 13 -12.56 -45.57 31.53
N ILE A 14 -12.30 -44.63 32.45
CA ILE A 14 -12.36 -43.19 32.14
C ILE A 14 -11.09 -42.82 31.36
N LEU A 15 -11.23 -42.54 30.06
CA LEU A 15 -10.18 -41.88 29.28
C LEU A 15 -10.17 -40.38 29.61
N THR A 16 -9.20 -39.95 30.41
CA THR A 16 -8.85 -38.53 30.52
C THR A 16 -8.06 -38.11 29.28
N LEU A 17 -8.74 -37.52 28.29
CA LEU A 17 -8.08 -36.87 27.16
C LEU A 17 -7.37 -35.60 27.65
N ALA A 18 -6.05 -35.66 27.78
CA ALA A 18 -5.22 -34.48 28.00
C ALA A 18 -5.24 -33.59 26.76
N SER A 19 -6.00 -32.50 26.81
CA SER A 19 -6.02 -31.49 25.74
C SER A 19 -4.71 -30.71 25.73
N CYS A 20 -3.80 -31.04 24.82
CA CYS A 20 -2.66 -30.18 24.51
C CYS A 20 -3.17 -28.88 23.87
N SER A 21 -3.38 -27.85 24.68
CA SER A 21 -3.57 -26.49 24.19
C SER A 21 -2.29 -26.03 23.51
N GLN A 22 -2.28 -26.00 22.17
CA GLN A 22 -1.22 -25.31 21.44
C GLN A 22 -1.34 -23.82 21.77
N ASN A 23 -0.46 -23.36 22.66
CA ASN A 23 -0.34 -21.96 23.01
C ASN A 23 0.34 -21.24 21.85
N SER A 24 -0.44 -20.94 20.81
CA SER A 24 -0.04 -20.04 19.72
C SER A 24 0.14 -18.65 20.32
N GLN A 25 1.31 -18.38 20.90
CA GLN A 25 1.72 -17.03 21.27
C GLN A 25 1.82 -16.21 19.99
N THR A 26 0.71 -15.55 19.63
CA THR A 26 0.67 -14.55 18.58
C THR A 26 1.62 -13.44 18.99
N GLN A 27 2.79 -13.40 18.36
CA GLN A 27 3.69 -12.25 18.47
C GLN A 27 2.87 -10.98 18.20
N PRO A 28 3.01 -9.92 19.02
CA PRO A 28 2.26 -8.70 18.82
C PRO A 28 2.48 -8.22 17.37
N PRO A 29 1.42 -7.83 16.64
CA PRO A 29 1.52 -7.54 15.21
C PRO A 29 2.61 -6.50 14.97
N GLN A 30 3.67 -6.93 14.27
CA GLN A 30 4.83 -6.08 14.02
C GLN A 30 4.40 -4.88 13.18
N GLN A 31 4.76 -3.68 13.65
CA GLN A 31 4.37 -2.39 13.05
C GLN A 31 4.72 -2.32 11.55
N THR A 32 3.75 -1.87 10.75
CA THR A 32 3.97 -1.49 9.35
C THR A 32 4.44 -0.04 9.27
N TYR A 33 5.55 0.20 8.57
CA TYR A 33 6.15 1.54 8.38
C TYR A 33 5.78 2.16 7.03
N GLY A 34 5.38 1.34 6.07
CA GLY A 34 4.82 1.81 4.81
C GLY A 34 4.07 0.72 4.08
N ALA A 35 3.24 1.11 3.11
CA ALA A 35 2.36 0.21 2.38
C ALA A 35 2.24 0.63 0.91
N ILE A 36 1.94 -0.34 0.04
CA ILE A 36 1.43 -0.11 -1.30
C ILE A 36 -0.03 -0.56 -1.26
N ILE A 37 -0.95 0.35 -1.59
CA ILE A 37 -2.40 0.10 -1.56
C ILE A 37 -3.04 0.65 -2.84
N PRO A 38 -3.67 -0.20 -3.65
CA PRO A 38 -4.50 0.15 -4.81
C PRO A 38 -5.54 1.26 -4.57
N HIS A 39 -5.90 2.03 -5.59
CA HIS A 39 -7.02 3.00 -5.55
C HIS A 39 -8.20 2.65 -6.47
N HIS A 40 -8.10 1.62 -7.31
CA HIS A 40 -9.23 1.08 -8.05
C HIS A 40 -10.28 0.45 -7.11
N LEU A 41 -11.44 1.10 -6.93
CA LEU A 41 -12.53 0.65 -6.06
C LEU A 41 -13.12 -0.74 -6.37
N LEU A 42 -12.81 -1.35 -7.53
CA LEU A 42 -13.15 -2.76 -7.79
C LEU A 42 -12.60 -3.70 -6.71
N VAL A 43 -11.49 -3.34 -6.06
CA VAL A 43 -10.88 -4.11 -4.97
C VAL A 43 -11.14 -3.51 -3.57
N GLU A 44 -12.19 -2.71 -3.40
CA GLU A 44 -12.58 -2.06 -2.13
C GLU A 44 -12.53 -3.01 -0.91
N LYS A 45 -13.09 -4.23 -1.03
CA LYS A 45 -13.07 -5.22 0.06
C LYS A 45 -11.66 -5.66 0.48
N HIS A 46 -10.73 -5.68 -0.47
CA HIS A 46 -9.32 -5.97 -0.20
C HIS A 46 -8.60 -4.76 0.41
N ILE A 47 -8.95 -3.54 -0.01
CA ILE A 47 -8.47 -2.29 0.60
C ILE A 47 -8.92 -2.26 2.08
N ASP A 48 -10.20 -2.47 2.36
CA ASP A 48 -10.74 -2.49 3.73
C ASP A 48 -10.05 -3.54 4.63
N GLN A 49 -9.94 -4.78 4.14
CA GLN A 49 -9.25 -5.86 4.87
C GLN A 49 -7.78 -5.51 5.12
N PHE A 50 -7.06 -5.00 4.12
CA PHE A 50 -5.64 -4.70 4.26
C PHE A 50 -5.38 -3.55 5.23
N TYR A 51 -6.21 -2.50 5.19
CA TYR A 51 -6.19 -1.42 6.19
C TYR A 51 -6.42 -1.95 7.62
N SER A 52 -7.38 -2.86 7.82
CA SER A 52 -7.59 -3.54 9.11
C SER A 52 -6.36 -4.31 9.57
N GLU A 53 -5.60 -4.94 8.66
CA GLU A 53 -4.42 -5.73 9.02
C GLU A 53 -3.14 -4.90 9.25
N ILE A 54 -3.12 -3.63 8.85
CA ILE A 54 -1.98 -2.71 9.07
C ILE A 54 -2.25 -1.62 10.12
N SER A 55 -3.48 -1.56 10.66
CA SER A 55 -3.83 -0.61 11.71
C SER A 55 -2.96 -0.79 12.94
N ASP A 56 -2.32 0.30 13.39
CA ASP A 56 -1.49 0.36 14.60
C ASP A 56 -1.76 1.71 15.27
N PRO A 57 -2.24 1.76 16.53
CA PRO A 57 -2.56 3.01 17.22
C PRO A 57 -1.35 3.90 17.50
N LYS A 58 -0.11 3.43 17.25
CA LYS A 58 1.10 4.26 17.29
C LYS A 58 1.27 5.17 16.08
N ILE A 59 0.50 4.94 15.01
CA ILE A 59 0.57 5.75 13.78
C ILE A 59 -0.29 6.99 13.96
N GLU A 60 0.38 8.12 14.18
CA GLU A 60 -0.21 9.46 14.34
C GLU A 60 -0.17 10.27 13.05
N LYS A 61 0.65 9.86 12.07
CA LYS A 61 0.83 10.55 10.79
C LYS A 61 0.80 9.58 9.63
N ILE A 62 0.15 9.96 8.54
CA ILE A 62 0.16 9.23 7.28
C ILE A 62 0.61 10.17 6.17
N ILE A 63 1.68 9.81 5.48
CA ILE A 63 2.04 10.42 4.20
C ILE A 63 1.38 9.57 3.11
N LEU A 64 0.44 10.14 2.39
CA LEU A 64 -0.28 9.45 1.31
C LEU A 64 0.25 9.96 -0.02
N LEU A 65 1.07 9.15 -0.67
CA LEU A 65 1.64 9.41 -1.99
C LEU A 65 0.67 8.92 -3.06
N SER A 66 0.48 9.69 -4.12
CA SER A 66 -0.35 9.35 -5.28
C SER A 66 0.30 9.87 -6.57
N PRO A 67 0.07 9.28 -7.75
CA PRO A 67 0.16 10.03 -9.00
C PRO A 67 -0.70 11.32 -8.93
N ASN A 68 -0.33 12.33 -9.72
CA ASN A 68 -1.27 13.37 -10.15
C ASN A 68 -1.90 12.91 -11.46
N HIS A 69 -3.09 12.30 -11.40
CA HIS A 69 -3.75 11.69 -12.55
C HIS A 69 -4.20 12.70 -13.61
N PHE A 70 -4.41 13.95 -13.21
CA PHE A 70 -4.88 15.02 -14.11
C PHE A 70 -3.72 15.80 -14.76
N GLY A 71 -2.50 15.63 -14.26
CA GLY A 71 -1.30 16.35 -14.72
C GLY A 71 -1.33 17.87 -14.48
N LEU A 72 -2.29 18.37 -13.69
CA LEU A 72 -2.57 19.80 -13.47
C LEU A 72 -1.60 20.45 -12.46
N GLY A 73 -1.79 21.73 -12.12
CA GLY A 73 -0.82 22.52 -11.35
C GLY A 73 0.50 22.79 -12.09
N PHE A 74 1.43 23.51 -11.46
CA PHE A 74 2.75 23.83 -12.04
C PHE A 74 3.88 22.97 -11.46
N SER A 75 3.79 22.56 -10.20
CA SER A 75 4.86 21.80 -9.54
C SER A 75 4.82 20.30 -9.89
N TYR A 76 5.99 19.66 -9.92
CA TYR A 76 6.10 18.21 -10.01
C TYR A 76 5.58 17.50 -8.76
N ILE A 77 5.67 18.15 -7.59
CA ILE A 77 5.23 17.63 -6.31
C ILE A 77 4.28 18.65 -5.69
N GLN A 78 3.07 18.19 -5.35
CA GLN A 78 2.01 19.06 -4.85
C GLN A 78 1.36 18.47 -3.61
N SER A 79 0.84 19.35 -2.75
CA SER A 79 -0.02 19.00 -1.62
C SER A 79 -1.22 19.95 -1.58
N THR A 80 -2.14 19.73 -0.63
CA THR A 80 -3.31 20.60 -0.42
C THR A 80 -3.44 21.01 1.03
N ASP A 81 -3.85 22.26 1.23
CA ASP A 81 -4.27 22.84 2.51
C ASP A 81 -5.80 22.79 2.71
N LYS A 82 -6.54 22.14 1.81
CA LYS A 82 -8.01 22.10 1.77
C LYS A 82 -8.55 20.69 1.80
N THR A 83 -9.72 20.56 2.42
CA THR A 83 -10.57 19.38 2.32
C THR A 83 -11.79 19.70 1.46
N TYR A 84 -12.38 18.67 0.87
CA TYR A 84 -13.58 18.75 0.06
C TYR A 84 -14.68 17.96 0.75
N GLU A 85 -15.91 18.50 0.82
CA GLU A 85 -16.95 18.05 1.77
C GLU A 85 -17.24 16.54 1.76
N LYS A 86 -17.13 15.89 0.59
CA LYS A 86 -17.39 14.45 0.44
C LYS A 86 -16.28 13.56 0.97
N ASN A 87 -15.06 14.09 1.11
CA ASN A 87 -13.85 13.35 1.41
C ASN A 87 -13.02 14.05 2.52
N ASP A 88 -13.67 14.31 3.65
CA ASP A 88 -13.06 14.92 4.85
C ASP A 88 -11.82 14.14 5.34
N ILE A 89 -10.66 14.80 5.31
CA ILE A 89 -9.37 14.28 5.75
C ILE A 89 -8.73 15.20 6.79
N ASN A 90 -8.24 14.63 7.89
CA ASN A 90 -7.56 15.37 8.95
C ASN A 90 -6.15 15.79 8.48
N LEU A 91 -6.00 16.96 7.86
CA LEU A 91 -4.74 17.40 7.25
C LEU A 91 -3.64 17.71 8.28
N ASP A 92 -2.41 17.26 8.02
CA ASP A 92 -1.23 17.69 8.77
C ASP A 92 -0.68 19.02 8.26
N LEU A 93 -1.45 20.10 8.46
CA LEU A 93 -1.10 21.44 7.96
C LEU A 93 0.29 21.91 8.43
N GLU A 94 0.74 21.51 9.63
CA GLU A 94 2.10 21.80 10.12
C GLU A 94 3.16 21.23 9.16
N LYS A 95 3.05 19.95 8.81
CA LYS A 95 4.02 19.27 7.95
C LYS A 95 3.87 19.71 6.49
N ILE A 96 2.65 19.95 6.01
CA ILE A 96 2.38 20.48 4.66
C ILE A 96 3.07 21.85 4.48
N PHE A 97 2.91 22.77 5.44
CA PHE A 97 3.60 24.07 5.41
C PHE A 97 5.11 23.96 5.71
N ALA A 98 5.58 22.92 6.39
CA ALA A 98 7.02 22.68 6.55
C ALA A 98 7.67 22.23 5.23
N LEU A 99 7.02 21.34 4.48
CA LEU A 99 7.50 20.88 3.18
C LEU A 99 7.45 21.99 2.11
N SER A 100 6.40 22.82 2.07
CA SER A 100 6.26 23.85 1.04
C SER A 100 7.31 24.98 1.12
N LYS A 101 7.83 25.29 2.31
CA LYS A 101 8.91 26.29 2.53
C LYS A 101 10.21 26.05 1.76
N THR A 102 10.40 24.83 1.23
CA THR A 102 11.61 24.44 0.50
C THR A 102 11.44 24.49 -1.03
N ASN A 103 10.34 25.07 -1.52
CA ASN A 103 10.04 25.38 -2.93
C ASN A 103 10.04 24.21 -3.93
N PHE A 104 10.33 22.97 -3.52
CA PHE A 104 10.19 21.78 -4.38
C PHE A 104 8.76 21.21 -4.37
N LEU A 105 7.98 21.54 -3.34
CA LEU A 105 6.57 21.16 -3.16
C LEU A 105 5.72 22.43 -3.15
N ALA A 106 4.66 22.46 -3.95
CA ALA A 106 3.69 23.54 -3.98
C ALA A 106 2.38 23.13 -3.31
N ILE A 107 1.60 24.09 -2.81
CA ILE A 107 0.25 23.87 -2.32
C ILE A 107 -0.70 24.27 -3.44
N GLU A 108 -1.11 23.27 -4.24
CA GLU A 108 -1.87 23.45 -5.49
C GLU A 108 -3.21 22.69 -5.36
N SER A 109 -4.04 23.17 -4.44
CA SER A 109 -5.24 22.47 -3.96
C SER A 109 -6.29 22.16 -5.04
N ALA A 110 -6.26 22.81 -6.21
CA ALA A 110 -7.27 22.66 -7.27
C ALA A 110 -7.34 21.24 -7.86
N ASP A 111 -6.20 20.55 -7.93
CA ASP A 111 -6.08 19.20 -8.47
C ASP A 111 -6.76 18.16 -7.57
N PHE A 112 -6.74 18.42 -6.26
CA PHE A 112 -7.12 17.44 -5.25
C PHE A 112 -8.61 17.09 -5.30
N ASP A 113 -9.53 18.03 -5.55
CA ASP A 113 -11.00 17.80 -5.56
C ASP A 113 -11.43 16.53 -6.34
N LYS A 114 -10.67 16.17 -7.39
CA LYS A 114 -10.94 15.02 -8.27
C LYS A 114 -9.94 13.88 -8.11
N GLU A 115 -8.90 14.04 -7.28
CA GLU A 115 -7.79 13.09 -7.16
C GLU A 115 -8.16 11.85 -6.34
N HIS A 116 -8.66 10.85 -7.06
CA HIS A 116 -9.10 9.58 -6.54
C HIS A 116 -7.97 8.77 -5.88
N GLY A 117 -6.71 8.93 -6.32
CA GLY A 117 -5.55 8.31 -5.67
C GLY A 117 -5.29 8.82 -4.24
N ILE A 118 -5.82 9.99 -3.87
CA ILE A 118 -5.87 10.46 -2.49
C ILE A 118 -7.19 10.03 -1.83
N TYR A 119 -8.32 10.36 -2.45
CA TYR A 119 -9.60 10.33 -1.75
C TYR A 119 -10.28 8.97 -1.66
N THR A 120 -9.90 7.98 -2.48
CA THR A 120 -10.29 6.57 -2.26
C THR A 120 -9.86 6.08 -0.87
N HIS A 121 -8.72 6.54 -0.35
CA HIS A 121 -8.18 6.09 0.95
C HIS A 121 -8.77 6.80 2.16
N ALA A 122 -9.34 7.99 1.98
CA ALA A 122 -9.89 8.81 3.06
C ALA A 122 -10.85 8.06 4.01
N PRO A 123 -11.89 7.33 3.55
CA PRO A 123 -12.79 6.60 4.44
C PRO A 123 -12.09 5.47 5.22
N PHE A 124 -11.14 4.77 4.60
CA PHE A 124 -10.38 3.70 5.27
C PHE A 124 -9.42 4.24 6.33
N ILE A 125 -8.70 5.32 6.01
CA ILE A 125 -7.84 5.99 6.98
C ILE A 125 -8.66 6.51 8.16
N LYS A 126 -9.83 7.14 7.91
CA LYS A 126 -10.74 7.59 8.97
C LYS A 126 -11.29 6.45 9.84
N LYS A 127 -11.50 5.27 9.27
CA LYS A 127 -11.97 4.05 9.98
C LYS A 127 -10.88 3.40 10.84
N TYR A 128 -9.65 3.28 10.33
CA TYR A 128 -8.59 2.45 10.95
C TYR A 128 -7.47 3.25 11.63
N PHE A 129 -7.33 4.53 11.30
CA PHE A 129 -6.38 5.47 11.91
C PHE A 129 -7.09 6.80 12.27
N PRO A 130 -8.17 6.77 13.09
CA PRO A 130 -9.08 7.91 13.27
C PRO A 130 -8.42 9.18 13.83
N ASN A 131 -7.28 9.05 14.52
CA ASN A 131 -6.52 10.16 15.09
C ASN A 131 -5.35 10.62 14.21
N ALA A 132 -5.03 9.89 13.13
CA ALA A 132 -3.87 10.21 12.31
C ALA A 132 -4.10 11.48 11.50
N LYS A 133 -3.06 12.31 11.39
CA LYS A 133 -3.03 13.43 10.45
C LYS A 133 -2.46 12.98 9.11
N ILE A 134 -2.99 13.50 8.02
CA ILE A 134 -2.66 13.09 6.66
C ILE A 134 -1.89 14.21 5.95
N THR A 135 -0.72 13.89 5.40
CA THR A 135 -0.01 14.72 4.42
C THR A 135 -0.24 14.09 3.04
N PRO A 136 -1.24 14.55 2.27
CA PRO A 136 -1.48 14.05 0.91
C PRO A 136 -0.47 14.69 -0.04
N ILE A 137 0.20 13.88 -0.86
CA ILE A 137 1.21 14.35 -1.81
C ILE A 137 0.93 13.68 -3.16
N ILE A 138 0.68 14.50 -4.18
CA ILE A 138 0.51 14.03 -5.55
C ILE A 138 1.78 14.35 -6.34
N ILE A 139 2.23 13.39 -7.14
CA ILE A 139 3.48 13.46 -7.89
C ILE A 139 3.15 13.34 -9.39
N LYS A 140 3.57 14.32 -10.19
CA LYS A 140 3.41 14.26 -11.64
C LYS A 140 4.26 13.15 -12.25
N SER A 141 3.70 12.47 -13.23
CA SER A 141 4.46 11.59 -14.12
C SER A 141 5.65 12.34 -14.74
N GLY A 142 6.83 11.71 -14.73
CA GLY A 142 8.06 12.31 -15.25
C GLY A 142 8.76 13.27 -14.28
N ALA A 143 8.35 13.33 -13.01
CA ALA A 143 9.05 14.13 -12.01
C ALA A 143 10.54 13.72 -11.91
N PRO A 144 11.50 14.65 -12.10
CA PRO A 144 12.92 14.28 -12.13
C PRO A 144 13.37 13.67 -10.81
N GLN A 145 14.18 12.59 -10.86
CA GLN A 145 14.63 11.88 -9.66
C GLN A 145 15.27 12.82 -8.61
N LYS A 146 15.98 13.87 -9.03
CA LYS A 146 16.55 14.89 -8.14
C LYS A 146 15.50 15.62 -7.28
N ILE A 147 14.30 15.87 -7.83
CA ILE A 147 13.17 16.47 -7.11
C ILE A 147 12.58 15.45 -6.11
N LEU A 148 12.46 14.18 -6.52
CA LEU A 148 12.06 13.08 -5.62
C LEU A 148 13.06 12.87 -4.47
N ASP A 149 14.37 12.88 -4.75
CA ASP A 149 15.44 12.80 -3.74
C ASP A 149 15.37 13.97 -2.75
N THR A 150 14.92 15.16 -3.20
CA THR A 150 14.66 16.32 -2.34
C THR A 150 13.44 16.09 -1.43
N LEU A 151 12.34 15.57 -1.96
CA LEU A 151 11.18 15.15 -1.15
C LEU A 151 11.57 14.08 -0.11
N ILE A 152 12.32 13.05 -0.52
CA ILE A 152 12.79 11.98 0.37
C ILE A 152 13.63 12.56 1.52
N ALA A 153 14.51 13.53 1.24
CA ALA A 153 15.31 14.21 2.26
C ALA A 153 14.42 15.03 3.22
N ALA A 154 13.47 15.81 2.68
CA ALA A 154 12.56 16.63 3.48
C ALA A 154 11.62 15.80 4.37
N ILE A 155 11.04 14.71 3.85
CA ILE A 155 10.26 13.76 4.67
C ILE A 155 11.15 13.17 5.78
N SER A 156 12.37 12.75 5.45
CA SER A 156 13.30 12.16 6.43
C SER A 156 13.71 13.13 7.57
N GLN A 157 13.55 14.44 7.37
CA GLN A 157 13.87 15.48 8.34
C GLN A 157 12.66 15.93 9.17
N ASN A 158 11.45 15.95 8.58
CA ASN A 158 10.27 16.58 9.18
C ASN A 158 9.30 15.59 9.87
N PHE A 159 9.47 14.27 9.68
CA PHE A 159 8.55 13.24 10.16
C PHE A 159 9.21 12.22 11.09
N GLU A 160 8.49 11.86 12.16
CA GLU A 160 8.93 10.91 13.16
C GLU A 160 8.69 9.47 12.66
N LYS A 161 9.78 8.76 12.32
CA LYS A 161 9.77 7.43 11.67
C LYS A 161 8.88 6.38 12.34
N ASN A 162 8.78 6.38 13.67
CA ASN A 162 8.00 5.38 14.42
C ASN A 162 6.52 5.74 14.61
N GLN A 163 6.10 6.97 14.26
CA GLN A 163 4.71 7.46 14.34
C GLN A 163 4.12 7.77 12.94
N THR A 164 4.93 7.65 11.89
CA THR A 164 4.55 7.98 10.51
C THR A 164 4.50 6.72 9.65
N MET A 165 3.36 6.44 9.03
CA MET A 165 3.25 5.46 7.95
C MET A 165 3.32 6.18 6.59
N ILE A 166 4.02 5.60 5.62
CA ILE A 166 4.03 6.10 4.22
C ILE A 166 3.23 5.12 3.35
N ILE A 167 2.13 5.59 2.77
CA ILE A 167 1.28 4.80 1.89
C ILE A 167 1.49 5.30 0.45
N ALA A 168 1.86 4.41 -0.46
CA ALA A 168 1.82 4.67 -1.90
C ALA A 168 0.50 4.14 -2.46
N SER A 169 -0.33 5.07 -2.94
CA SER A 169 -1.54 4.78 -3.67
C SER A 169 -1.22 4.61 -5.15
N VAL A 170 -1.13 3.36 -5.59
CA VAL A 170 -0.64 3.00 -6.92
C VAL A 170 -1.35 1.73 -7.39
N ASP A 171 -2.05 1.79 -8.53
CA ASP A 171 -2.38 0.61 -9.31
C ASP A 171 -1.26 0.35 -10.34
N PHE A 172 -1.32 -0.80 -11.01
CA PHE A 172 -0.19 -1.33 -11.77
C PHE A 172 -0.47 -1.39 -13.28
N THR A 173 -0.54 -2.59 -13.86
CA THR A 173 -0.60 -2.71 -15.31
C THR A 173 -2.02 -2.46 -15.81
N HIS A 174 -2.17 -1.46 -16.66
CA HIS A 174 -3.41 -1.01 -17.27
C HIS A 174 -3.53 -1.48 -18.73
N TYR A 175 -4.77 -1.60 -19.21
CA TYR A 175 -5.13 -1.76 -20.62
C TYR A 175 -4.36 -2.90 -21.32
N THR A 176 -4.26 -4.06 -20.65
CA THR A 176 -3.56 -5.23 -21.20
C THR A 176 -4.10 -6.55 -20.68
N ALA A 177 -3.92 -7.61 -21.48
CA ALA A 177 -4.35 -8.95 -21.09
C ALA A 177 -3.64 -9.46 -19.82
N GLU A 178 -4.38 -10.19 -18.99
CA GLU A 178 -3.95 -10.62 -17.66
C GLU A 178 -2.62 -11.42 -17.65
N ASN A 179 -2.29 -12.15 -18.71
CA ASN A 179 -1.01 -12.83 -18.83
C ASN A 179 0.20 -11.87 -18.89
N PHE A 180 0.04 -10.69 -19.52
CA PHE A 180 1.07 -9.66 -19.56
C PHE A 180 1.10 -8.86 -18.25
N ALA A 181 -0.06 -8.47 -17.71
CA ALA A 181 -0.15 -7.84 -16.40
C ALA A 181 0.51 -8.72 -15.31
N SER A 182 0.18 -10.01 -15.25
CA SER A 182 0.79 -10.98 -14.33
C SER A 182 2.32 -11.08 -14.49
N LYS A 183 2.86 -10.92 -15.70
CA LYS A 183 4.31 -10.92 -15.96
C LYS A 183 4.97 -9.63 -15.44
N ASN A 184 4.38 -8.48 -15.75
CA ASN A 184 4.82 -7.17 -15.28
C ASN A 184 4.80 -7.12 -13.75
N ASP A 185 3.70 -7.54 -13.12
CA ASP A 185 3.53 -7.57 -11.67
C ASP A 185 4.54 -8.49 -10.99
N LYS A 186 4.89 -9.64 -11.59
CA LYS A 186 5.92 -10.56 -11.04
C LYS A 186 7.30 -9.91 -11.00
N ASN A 187 7.69 -9.19 -12.06
CA ASN A 187 8.94 -8.43 -12.08
C ASN A 187 8.94 -7.36 -10.98
N THR A 188 7.83 -6.61 -10.87
CA THR A 188 7.65 -5.56 -9.87
C THR A 188 7.72 -6.12 -8.45
N ILE A 189 7.02 -7.21 -8.15
CA ILE A 189 7.04 -7.86 -6.82
C ILE A 189 8.45 -8.35 -6.46
N ALA A 190 9.17 -8.97 -7.41
CA ALA A 190 10.55 -9.41 -7.20
C ALA A 190 11.49 -8.23 -6.89
N PHE A 191 11.32 -7.09 -7.58
CA PHE A 191 12.07 -5.87 -7.30
C PHE A 191 11.67 -5.24 -5.96
N LEU A 192 10.39 -5.19 -5.60
CA LEU A 192 9.94 -4.69 -4.30
C LEU A 192 10.55 -5.50 -3.13
N GLN A 193 10.73 -6.81 -3.31
CA GLN A 193 11.40 -7.69 -2.35
C GLN A 193 12.92 -7.48 -2.28
N ASN A 194 13.57 -7.10 -3.39
CA ASN A 194 15.01 -6.83 -3.46
C ASN A 194 15.32 -5.65 -4.41
N PRO A 195 15.16 -4.39 -3.96
CA PRO A 195 15.19 -3.22 -4.84
C PRO A 195 16.63 -2.81 -5.17
N GLN A 196 17.23 -3.47 -6.16
CA GLN A 196 18.62 -3.23 -6.58
C GLN A 196 18.79 -3.25 -8.11
N PRO A 197 19.42 -2.22 -8.71
CA PRO A 197 19.72 -0.92 -8.12
C PRO A 197 18.44 -0.09 -7.90
N LEU A 198 18.38 0.66 -6.79
CA LEU A 198 17.22 1.52 -6.50
C LEU A 198 17.35 2.91 -7.17
N THR A 199 17.01 2.97 -8.46
CA THR A 199 16.88 4.20 -9.26
C THR A 199 15.46 4.32 -9.82
N LEU A 200 15.04 5.54 -10.19
CA LEU A 200 13.75 5.74 -10.86
C LEU A 200 13.73 5.08 -12.25
N GLU A 201 14.86 5.13 -12.96
CA GLU A 201 15.04 4.46 -14.25
C GLU A 201 14.82 2.94 -14.16
N THR A 202 15.36 2.29 -13.12
CA THR A 202 15.14 0.85 -12.93
C THR A 202 13.68 0.53 -12.67
N ILE A 203 12.96 1.36 -11.90
CA ILE A 203 11.52 1.18 -11.64
C ILE A 203 10.70 1.35 -12.92
N ASN A 204 10.99 2.39 -13.72
CA ASN A 204 10.36 2.63 -15.02
C ASN A 204 10.55 1.44 -16.00
N ASN A 205 11.65 0.70 -15.87
CA ASN A 205 12.01 -0.42 -16.73
C ASN A 205 11.58 -1.81 -16.20
N LEU A 206 10.90 -1.90 -15.05
CA LEU A 206 10.44 -3.19 -14.49
C LEU A 206 9.43 -3.91 -15.37
N ALA A 207 8.62 -3.13 -16.08
CA ALA A 207 7.44 -3.57 -16.76
C ALA A 207 7.18 -2.67 -17.97
N VAL A 208 6.75 -3.28 -19.09
CA VAL A 208 6.56 -2.56 -20.35
C VAL A 208 5.06 -2.38 -20.59
N PRO A 209 4.56 -1.14 -20.81
CA PRO A 209 3.19 -0.95 -21.26
C PRO A 209 3.04 -1.48 -22.69
N LEU A 210 2.03 -2.31 -22.93
CA LEU A 210 1.69 -2.77 -24.28
C LEU A 210 0.81 -1.72 -24.98
N ALA A 211 1.41 -0.56 -25.28
CA ALA A 211 0.79 0.62 -25.90
C ALA A 211 0.34 0.41 -27.37
N LYS A 212 -0.10 -0.79 -27.74
CA LYS A 212 -0.51 -1.14 -29.12
C LYS A 212 -1.95 -0.73 -29.45
N THR A 213 -2.78 -0.42 -28.46
CA THR A 213 -4.20 -0.07 -28.63
C THR A 213 -4.65 1.14 -27.82
N ASN A 214 -4.14 1.33 -26.60
CA ASN A 214 -4.55 2.42 -25.72
C ASN A 214 -3.34 3.36 -25.39
N PRO A 215 -3.42 4.69 -25.61
CA PRO A 215 -2.37 5.63 -25.24
C PRO A 215 -2.18 5.77 -23.72
N ASP A 216 -3.20 5.46 -22.92
CA ASP A 216 -3.19 5.53 -21.45
C ASP A 216 -2.65 4.23 -20.82
N ALA A 217 -2.15 3.29 -21.63
CA ALA A 217 -1.52 2.06 -21.16
C ALA A 217 -0.25 2.35 -20.35
N THR A 218 -0.33 2.17 -19.03
CA THR A 218 0.80 2.19 -18.11
C THR A 218 1.05 0.81 -17.48
N ALA A 219 2.24 0.62 -16.92
CA ALA A 219 2.62 -0.57 -16.17
C ALA A 219 2.63 -0.37 -14.64
N ILE A 220 2.77 0.88 -14.20
CA ILE A 220 2.76 1.37 -12.82
C ILE A 220 2.28 2.82 -12.90
N ASP A 221 1.27 3.24 -12.13
CA ASP A 221 0.71 4.59 -12.29
C ASP A 221 1.65 5.70 -11.82
N SER A 222 2.43 5.42 -10.76
CA SER A 222 3.48 6.30 -10.29
C SER A 222 4.73 5.53 -9.87
N PRO A 223 5.65 5.26 -10.82
CA PRO A 223 7.02 4.87 -10.52
C PRO A 223 7.70 5.81 -9.52
N GLU A 224 7.34 7.09 -9.52
CA GLU A 224 7.85 8.12 -8.63
C GLU A 224 7.40 7.89 -7.17
N SER A 225 6.12 7.56 -6.94
CA SER A 225 5.59 7.24 -5.62
C SER A 225 6.23 5.96 -5.07
N ILE A 226 6.42 4.95 -5.92
CA ILE A 226 7.15 3.72 -5.57
C ILE A 226 8.62 4.03 -5.24
N TYR A 227 9.29 4.89 -6.01
CA TYR A 227 10.66 5.32 -5.75
C TYR A 227 10.80 6.01 -4.39
N VAL A 228 9.93 6.99 -4.10
CA VAL A 228 9.92 7.73 -2.83
C VAL A 228 9.67 6.78 -1.65
N LEU A 229 8.67 5.90 -1.75
CA LEU A 229 8.40 4.89 -0.74
C LEU A 229 9.61 3.98 -0.50
N LEU A 230 10.16 3.35 -1.54
CA LEU A 230 11.29 2.42 -1.41
C LEU A 230 12.53 3.08 -0.80
N LYS A 231 12.85 4.31 -1.20
CA LYS A 231 14.01 5.06 -0.67
C LYS A 231 13.83 5.42 0.82
N LEU A 232 12.60 5.73 1.24
CA LEU A 232 12.27 5.98 2.64
C LEU A 232 12.27 4.68 3.47
N MET A 233 11.76 3.58 2.91
CA MET A 233 11.76 2.25 3.55
C MET A 233 13.17 1.67 3.72
N ALA A 234 14.06 1.87 2.74
CA ALA A 234 15.48 1.53 2.86
C ALA A 234 16.16 2.28 4.03
N LYS A 235 15.87 3.58 4.22
CA LYS A 235 16.34 4.40 5.37
C LYS A 235 15.78 3.98 6.74
N GLN A 236 14.87 3.00 6.77
CA GLN A 236 14.27 2.44 7.98
C GLN A 236 14.63 0.96 8.22
N ASN A 237 15.46 0.37 7.35
CA ASN A 237 15.82 -1.05 7.36
C ASN A 237 14.58 -1.97 7.39
N THR A 238 13.61 -1.68 6.53
CA THR A 238 12.38 -2.48 6.38
C THR A 238 12.41 -3.33 5.12
N ARG A 239 11.71 -4.46 5.13
CA ARG A 239 11.53 -5.38 4.00
C ARG A 239 10.09 -5.39 3.54
N PHE A 240 9.89 -5.44 2.22
CA PHE A 240 8.58 -5.63 1.62
C PHE A 240 8.07 -7.05 1.87
N THR A 241 6.80 -7.17 2.21
CA THR A 241 6.04 -8.42 2.21
C THR A 241 4.79 -8.22 1.35
N LEU A 242 4.65 -9.04 0.31
CA LEU A 242 3.43 -9.11 -0.49
C LEU A 242 2.29 -9.59 0.40
N TRP A 243 1.15 -8.88 0.37
CA TRP A 243 -0.09 -9.37 0.97
C TRP A 243 -0.96 -10.06 -0.09
N LYS A 244 -1.17 -9.41 -1.23
CA LYS A 244 -1.96 -9.97 -2.33
C LYS A 244 -1.62 -9.29 -3.65
N ARG A 245 -1.86 -10.00 -4.75
CA ARG A 245 -1.92 -9.44 -6.10
C ARG A 245 -3.27 -9.81 -6.70
N THR A 246 -3.94 -8.86 -7.34
CA THR A 246 -5.21 -9.04 -8.05
C THR A 246 -5.20 -8.27 -9.38
N SER A 247 -6.29 -8.34 -10.12
CA SER A 247 -6.57 -7.59 -11.33
C SER A 247 -8.07 -7.63 -11.65
N THR A 248 -8.56 -6.77 -12.55
CA THR A 248 -9.96 -6.86 -13.03
C THR A 248 -10.29 -8.29 -13.46
N ALA A 249 -9.42 -8.90 -14.26
CA ALA A 249 -9.61 -10.25 -14.77
C ALA A 249 -9.66 -11.33 -13.70
N THR A 250 -8.82 -11.24 -12.65
CA THR A 250 -8.82 -12.23 -11.55
C THR A 250 -9.92 -12.00 -10.52
N VAL A 251 -10.51 -10.81 -10.45
CA VAL A 251 -11.61 -10.47 -9.52
C VAL A 251 -13.00 -10.69 -10.15
N THR A 252 -13.16 -10.41 -11.44
CA THR A 252 -14.46 -10.43 -12.15
C THR A 252 -14.62 -11.58 -13.14
N SER A 253 -13.54 -12.29 -13.48
CA SER A 253 -13.44 -13.22 -14.61
C SER A 253 -13.57 -12.59 -16.01
N ILE A 254 -13.73 -11.26 -16.13
CA ILE A 254 -13.76 -10.54 -17.41
C ILE A 254 -12.33 -10.48 -17.99
N GLN A 255 -12.10 -11.12 -19.14
CA GLN A 255 -10.78 -11.20 -19.79
C GLN A 255 -10.52 -10.09 -20.82
N ASP A 256 -11.28 -8.99 -20.75
CA ASP A 256 -11.12 -7.85 -21.65
C ASP A 256 -9.83 -7.07 -21.31
N PRO A 257 -8.85 -6.96 -22.23
CA PRO A 257 -7.63 -6.19 -22.01
C PRO A 257 -7.92 -4.72 -21.70
N ASP A 258 -8.91 -4.10 -22.35
CA ASP A 258 -9.19 -2.67 -22.25
C ASP A 258 -9.93 -2.30 -20.95
N LEU A 259 -10.33 -3.29 -20.15
CA LEU A 259 -10.92 -3.11 -18.81
C LEU A 259 -9.98 -3.60 -17.68
N ASN A 260 -8.80 -4.11 -18.01
CA ASN A 260 -7.93 -4.77 -17.04
C ASN A 260 -6.90 -3.82 -16.42
N THR A 261 -7.05 -3.59 -15.11
CA THR A 261 -6.04 -3.00 -14.22
C THR A 261 -5.53 -4.10 -13.28
N SER A 262 -4.22 -4.20 -13.05
CA SER A 262 -3.65 -5.02 -11.97
C SER A 262 -3.36 -4.24 -10.70
N HIS A 263 -3.32 -4.95 -9.58
CA HIS A 263 -3.25 -4.39 -8.23
C HIS A 263 -2.24 -5.18 -7.39
N ILE A 264 -1.31 -4.49 -6.73
CA ILE A 264 -0.37 -5.11 -5.78
C ILE A 264 -0.57 -4.46 -4.41
N PHE A 265 -0.89 -5.30 -3.43
CA PHE A 265 -0.98 -4.92 -2.03
C PHE A 265 0.24 -5.45 -1.28
N GLY A 266 0.89 -4.60 -0.49
CA GLY A 266 1.98 -5.07 0.36
C GLY A 266 2.45 -4.05 1.37
N ARG A 267 3.28 -4.50 2.30
CA ARG A 267 3.66 -3.77 3.51
C ARG A 267 5.13 -3.90 3.81
N PHE A 268 5.69 -2.86 4.39
CA PHE A 268 7.08 -2.77 4.82
C PHE A 268 7.16 -2.87 6.33
N LYS A 269 7.89 -3.87 6.81
CA LYS A 269 8.13 -4.14 8.24
C LYS A 269 9.63 -4.30 8.49
N LYS A 270 10.08 -4.10 9.73
CA LYS A 270 11.46 -4.47 10.11
C LYS A 270 11.64 -6.00 10.00
N PRO A 271 12.86 -6.51 9.77
CA PRO A 271 13.12 -7.95 9.83
C PRO A 271 12.92 -8.53 11.23
#